data_AF-A0A920U4P9-F1
#
_entry.id   AF-A0A920U4P9-F1
#
_cell.length_a   1.000
_cell.length_b   1.000
_cell.length_c   1.000
_cell.angle_alpha   90.00
_cell.angle_beta   90.00
_cell.angle_gamma   90.00
#
_symmetry.space_group_name_H-M   'P 1'
#
loop_
_entity.id
_entity.type
_entity.pdbx_description
1 polymer ?
#
loop_
_entity_poly.entity_id
_entity_poly.type
_entity_poly.pdbx_seq_one_letter_code
_entity_poly.pdbx_strand_id
1 'polypeptide(L)' 'MVVSHGGVLRAAMVFLLGMELESNWSFVFGNCSLTIVNTFADNTVLRLFNDTSHMMGTVHHGMTG' A
#
# COMPACT_ATOMS: atom_id res chain seq x y z
N MET A 1 8.78 2.77 -9.09
CA MET A 1 7.71 3.14 -8.14
C MET A 1 6.39 3.03 -8.88
N VAL A 2 5.38 2.37 -8.30
CA VAL A 2 4.04 2.24 -8.88
C VAL A 2 3.09 3.15 -8.09
N VAL A 3 2.38 4.03 -8.79
CA VAL A 3 1.27 4.82 -8.22
C VAL A 3 -0.02 4.30 -8.83
N SER A 4 -0.98 3.94 -7.98
CA SER A 4 -2.23 3.34 -8.44
C SER A 4 -3.32 3.51 -7.38
N HIS A 5 -4.49 2.95 -7.65
CA HIS A 5 -5.66 2.98 -6.76
C HIS A 5 -5.85 1.64 -6.05
N GLY A 6 -6.57 1.68 -4.92
CA GLY A 6 -6.79 0.51 -4.07
C GLY A 6 -7.30 -0.73 -4.82
N GLY A 7 -8.19 -0.58 -5.80
CA GLY A 7 -8.71 -1.72 -6.58
C GLY A 7 -7.61 -2.53 -7.28
N VAL A 8 -6.73 -1.84 -8.01
CA VAL A 8 -5.61 -2.47 -8.74
C VAL A 8 -4.54 -2.96 -7.77
N LEU A 9 -4.28 -2.20 -6.70
CA LEU A 9 -3.28 -2.58 -5.70
C LEU A 9 -3.67 -3.86 -4.94
N ARG A 10 -4.95 -4.07 -4.64
CA ARG A 10 -5.42 -5.34 -4.03
C ARG A 10 -5.16 -6.55 -4.93
N ALA A 11 -5.48 -6.44 -6.21
CA ALA A 11 -5.21 -7.50 -7.18
C ALA A 11 -3.71 -7.79 -7.28
N ALA A 12 -2.87 -6.74 -7.26
CA ALA A 12 -1.41 -6.90 -7.24
C ALA A 12 -0.93 -7.64 -5.99
N MET A 13 -1.48 -7.34 -4.80
CA MET A 13 -1.12 -8.03 -3.56
C MET A 13 -1.48 -9.52 -3.58
N VAL A 14 -2.69 -9.85 -4.05
CA VAL A 14 -3.14 -11.24 -4.18
C VAL A 14 -2.18 -12.03 -5.08
N PHE A 15 -1.84 -11.46 -6.25
CA PHE A 15 -0.91 -12.09 -7.17
C PHE A 15 0.49 -12.24 -6.59
N LEU A 16 1.06 -11.15 -6.05
CA LEU A 16 2.42 -11.10 -5.54
C LEU A 16 2.64 -12.03 -4.33
N LEU A 17 1.62 -12.19 -3.49
CA LEU A 17 1.69 -13.03 -2.29
C LEU A 17 1.19 -14.46 -2.53
N GLY A 18 0.83 -14.82 -3.76
CA GLY A 18 0.32 -16.16 -4.09
C GLY A 18 -0.96 -16.52 -3.34
N MET A 19 -1.81 -15.53 -3.06
CA MET A 19 -3.06 -15.73 -2.34
C MET A 19 -4.20 -16.08 -3.30
N GLU A 20 -5.26 -16.68 -2.76
CA GLU A 20 -6.50 -16.91 -3.52
C GLU A 20 -7.23 -15.60 -3.80
N LEU A 21 -7.98 -15.54 -4.90
CA LEU A 21 -8.69 -14.33 -5.36
C LEU A 21 -9.66 -13.77 -4.31
N GLU A 22 -10.28 -14.62 -3.50
CA GLU A 22 -11.18 -14.20 -2.41
C GLU A 22 -10.46 -13.35 -1.34
N SER A 23 -9.13 -13.50 -1.23
CA SER A 23 -8.29 -12.70 -0.34
C SER A 23 -8.11 -11.26 -0.80
N ASN A 24 -8.61 -10.88 -1.98
CA ASN A 24 -8.55 -9.51 -2.48
C ASN A 24 -9.09 -8.50 -1.45
N TRP A 25 -10.14 -8.87 -0.72
CA TRP A 25 -10.78 -8.02 0.29
C TRP A 25 -10.01 -7.92 1.61
N SER A 26 -8.96 -8.72 1.81
CA SER A 26 -8.12 -8.68 3.01
C SER A 26 -7.22 -7.44 3.08
N PHE A 27 -7.09 -6.69 1.97
CA PHE A 27 -6.22 -5.52 1.89
C PHE A 27 -7.04 -4.22 1.82
N VAL A 28 -6.73 -3.29 2.73
CA VAL A 28 -7.25 -1.91 2.71
C VAL A 28 -6.09 -0.96 2.48
N PHE A 29 -6.19 -0.13 1.44
CA PHE A 29 -5.20 0.89 1.10
C PHE A 29 -5.73 2.28 1.44
N GLY A 30 -5.02 2.99 2.30
CA GLY A 30 -5.22 4.41 2.57
C GLY A 30 -4.70 5.29 1.43
N ASN A 31 -5.23 6.51 1.35
CA ASN A 31 -4.74 7.49 0.38
C ASN A 31 -3.29 7.84 0.69
N CYS A 32 -2.48 7.98 -0.36
CA CYS A 32 -1.06 8.28 -0.28
C CYS A 32 -0.23 7.29 0.56
N SER A 33 -0.77 6.12 0.92
CA SER A 33 -0.03 5.16 1.72
C SER A 33 1.07 4.48 0.91
N LEU A 34 2.14 4.10 1.59
CA LEU A 34 3.28 3.39 1.01
C LEU A 34 3.18 1.90 1.35
N THR A 35 3.31 1.06 0.32
CA THR A 35 3.44 -0.40 0.47
C THR A 35 4.72 -0.83 -0.23
N ILE A 36 5.57 -1.58 0.48
CA ILE A 36 6.89 -2.01 0.01
C ILE A 36 6.91 -3.53 -0.05
N VAL A 37 7.18 -4.04 -1.24
CA VAL A 37 7.27 -5.46 -1.54
C VAL A 37 8.64 -5.73 -2.17
N ASN A 38 9.36 -6.70 -1.63
CA ASN A 38 10.63 -7.16 -2.20
C ASN A 38 10.38 -8.45 -2.98
N THR A 39 10.72 -8.46 -4.26
CA THR A 39 10.64 -9.64 -5.12
C THR A 39 12.02 -10.25 -5.30
N PHE A 40 12.13 -11.55 -5.13
CA PHE A 40 13.33 -12.35 -5.36
C PHE A 40 13.07 -13.34 -6.50
N ALA A 41 14.05 -14.18 -6.82
CA ALA A 41 13.92 -15.15 -7.90
C ALA A 41 12.83 -16.20 -7.63
N ASP A 42 12.62 -16.55 -6.36
CA ASP A 42 11.78 -17.66 -5.90
C ASP A 42 10.59 -17.22 -5.04
N ASN A 43 10.61 -16.03 -4.46
CA ASN A 43 9.53 -15.55 -3.61
C ASN A 43 9.36 -14.03 -3.61
N THR A 44 8.31 -13.61 -2.90
CA THR A 44 8.00 -12.20 -2.67
C THR A 44 7.75 -11.98 -1.18
N VAL A 45 8.31 -10.91 -0.63
CA VAL A 45 8.20 -10.56 0.79
C VAL A 45 7.55 -9.18 0.93
N LEU A 46 6.39 -9.14 1.59
CA LEU A 46 5.77 -7.89 2.05
C LEU A 46 6.58 -7.31 3.21
N ARG A 47 7.21 -6.16 3.00
CA ARG A 47 8.08 -5.48 3.99
C ARG A 47 7.34 -4.41 4.78
N LEU A 48 6.46 -3.69 4.11
CA LEU A 48 5.68 -2.60 4.67
C LEU A 48 4.34 -2.59 3.97
N PHE A 49 3.25 -2.47 4.74
CA PHE A 49 1.91 -2.41 4.18
C PHE A 49 1.20 -1.17 4.69
N ASN A 50 0.66 -0.38 3.76
CA ASN A 50 -0.25 0.71 4.05
C ASN A 50 0.32 1.76 5.03
N ASP A 51 1.59 2.10 4.91
CA ASP A 51 2.24 3.10 5.75
C ASP A 51 1.80 4.51 5.40
N THR A 52 1.22 5.20 6.38
CA THR A 52 0.79 6.61 6.30
C THR A 52 1.56 7.49 7.29
N SER A 53 2.65 7.00 7.89
CA SER A 53 3.40 7.73 8.91
C SER A 53 3.88 9.11 8.45
N HIS A 54 4.26 9.24 7.18
CA HIS A 54 4.67 10.51 6.56
C HIS A 54 3.54 11.55 6.45
N MET A 55 2.28 11.13 6.57
CA MET A 55 1.12 12.04 6.54
C MET A 55 0.83 12.69 7.90
N MET A 56 1.47 12.21 8.98
CA MET A 56 1.26 12.71 10.35
C MET A 56 2.04 14.01 10.65
N GLY A 57 2.58 14.68 9.63
CA GLY A 57 3.22 15.99 9.78
C GLY A 57 2.20 17.11 9.98
N THR A 58 2.67 18.23 10.53
CA THR A 58 1.89 19.47 10.62
C THR A 58 1.43 19.86 9.21
N VAL A 59 0.14 19.70 8.92
CA VAL A 59 -0.48 20.56 7.93
C VAL A 59 -0.30 21.97 8.46
N HIS A 60 0.59 22.75 7.86
CA HIS A 60 0.59 24.19 8.06
C HIS A 60 -0.68 24.66 7.37
N HIS A 61 -1.84 24.45 8.03
CA HIS A 61 -3.03 25.22 7.72
C HIS A 61 -2.56 26.65 7.84
N GLY A 62 -2.51 27.34 6.70
CA GLY A 62 -2.17 28.74 6.66
C GLY A 62 -2.93 29.43 7.77
N MET A 63 -2.19 30.16 8.59
CA MET A 63 -2.70 31.04 9.62
C MET A 63 -4.00 31.69 9.15
N THR A 64 -5.13 31.25 9.69
CA THR A 64 -6.29 32.12 9.83
C THR A 64 -6.15 32.73 11.20
N GLY A 65 -5.57 33.95 11.21
CA GLY A 65 -5.67 34.85 12.35
C GLY A 65 -7.10 35.28 12.61
#